data_AF-A0A2N3AKU3-F1
#
_entry.id   AF-A0A2N3AKU3-F1
#
_cell.length_a   1.000
_cell.length_b   1.000
_cell.length_c   1.000
_cell.angle_alpha   90.00
_cell.angle_beta   90.00
_cell.angle_gamma   90.00
#
_symmetry.space_group_name_H-M   'P 1'
#
loop_
_entity.id
_entity.type
_entity.pdbx_description
1 polymer ?
#
loop_
_entity_poly.entity_id
_entity_poly.type
_entity_poly.pdbx_seq_one_letter_code
_entity_poly.pdbx_strand_id
1 'polypeptide(L)'
;MKKRLLVILLLGVISISLTGCLSMISPEINNPPVITHIPDATVTVGETFTYPVEAADPDEDALIYSLTTNPSTDMTINDTTGLISWTPTARNLYLYCRSCRS
;
A
#
# COMPACT_ATOMS: atom_id res chain seq x y z
N MET A 1 -12.02 3.47 -18.67
CA MET A 1 -13.17 2.72 -19.23
C MET A 1 -14.14 3.70 -19.92
N LYS A 2 -14.54 3.49 -21.17
CA LYS A 2 -15.55 4.31 -21.90
C LYS A 2 -16.87 3.55 -21.97
N LYS A 3 -18.00 4.20 -21.66
CA LYS A 3 -19.35 3.60 -21.79
C LYS A 3 -20.18 4.41 -22.80
N ARG A 4 -20.89 3.71 -23.70
CA ARG A 4 -21.87 4.26 -24.65
C ARG A 4 -23.24 3.69 -24.31
N LEU A 5 -24.29 4.52 -24.33
CA LEU A 5 -25.69 4.11 -24.18
C LEU A 5 -26.47 4.51 -25.43
N LEU A 6 -27.28 3.59 -25.98
CA LEU A 6 -28.17 3.79 -27.13
C LEU A 6 -29.63 3.65 -26.66
N VAL A 7 -30.52 4.52 -27.13
CA VAL A 7 -31.95 4.67 -26.72
C VAL A 7 -32.89 3.98 -27.71
N ILE A 8 -34.07 3.46 -27.29
CA ILE A 8 -35.13 2.91 -28.18
C ILE A 8 -36.51 3.56 -27.88
N LEU A 9 -37.30 3.80 -28.95
CA LEU A 9 -38.54 4.59 -29.07
C LEU A 9 -39.81 3.97 -28.45
N LEU A 10 -40.73 4.82 -27.96
CA LEU A 10 -42.09 4.50 -27.50
C LEU A 10 -43.09 4.41 -28.66
N LEU A 11 -44.02 3.43 -28.60
CA LEU A 11 -45.48 3.58 -28.76
C LEU A 11 -46.12 2.18 -28.61
N GLY A 12 -46.74 1.91 -27.46
CA GLY A 12 -47.44 0.67 -27.18
C GLY A 12 -47.18 0.19 -25.76
N VAL A 13 -48.23 0.13 -24.94
CA VAL A 13 -48.16 -0.29 -23.55
C VAL A 13 -47.60 -1.71 -23.43
N ILE A 14 -46.34 -1.82 -23.00
CA ILE A 14 -45.84 -3.04 -22.38
C ILE A 14 -45.67 -2.67 -20.92
N SER A 15 -46.57 -3.15 -20.07
CA SER A 15 -46.31 -3.25 -18.63
C SER A 15 -45.17 -4.24 -18.44
N ILE A 16 -43.94 -3.78 -18.70
CA ILE A 16 -42.73 -4.43 -18.20
C ILE A 16 -42.68 -3.99 -16.75
N SER A 17 -43.06 -4.89 -15.84
CA SER A 17 -42.49 -4.86 -14.50
C SER A 17 -41.00 -5.06 -14.68
N LEU A 18 -40.26 -3.99 -14.97
CA LEU A 18 -38.82 -4.01 -14.91
C LEU A 18 -38.48 -3.91 -13.42
N THR A 19 -38.76 -4.98 -12.68
CA THR A 19 -38.03 -5.30 -11.47
C THR A 19 -36.66 -5.81 -11.91
N GLY A 20 -35.93 -4.97 -12.66
CA GLY A 20 -34.49 -5.05 -12.65
C GLY A 20 -34.10 -4.36 -11.37
N CYS A 21 -33.61 -5.13 -10.39
CA CYS A 21 -32.82 -4.53 -9.33
C CYS A 21 -31.77 -3.69 -10.04
N LEU A 22 -31.85 -2.35 -9.91
CA LEU A 22 -30.68 -1.53 -10.16
C LEU A 22 -29.67 -1.98 -9.13
N SER A 23 -28.79 -2.90 -9.51
CA SER A 23 -27.55 -3.09 -8.78
C SER A 23 -26.83 -1.76 -8.91
N MET A 24 -26.93 -0.95 -7.86
CA MET A 24 -25.97 0.11 -7.64
C MET A 24 -24.62 -0.60 -7.53
N ILE A 25 -23.92 -0.70 -8.65
CA ILE A 25 -22.48 -0.95 -8.63
C ILE A 25 -21.87 0.28 -7.96
N SER A 26 -21.79 0.23 -6.63
CA SER A 26 -20.88 1.10 -5.90
C SER A 26 -19.50 0.80 -6.47
N PRO A 27 -18.78 1.78 -7.03
CA PRO A 27 -17.38 1.54 -7.33
C PRO A 27 -16.74 1.12 -6.02
N GLU A 28 -16.09 -0.05 -5.98
CA GLU A 28 -15.25 -0.40 -4.86
C GLU A 28 -14.20 0.71 -4.73
N ILE A 29 -14.20 1.35 -3.56
CA ILE A 29 -13.21 2.38 -3.26
C ILE A 29 -11.95 1.60 -2.88
N ASN A 30 -10.91 1.70 -3.71
CA ASN A 30 -9.61 1.14 -3.38
C ASN A 30 -9.07 1.83 -2.13
N ASN A 31 -8.81 1.04 -1.11
CA ASN A 31 -8.21 1.44 0.14
C ASN A 31 -6.68 1.32 0.01
N PRO A 32 -5.90 2.18 0.68
CA PRO A 32 -4.46 2.02 0.71
C PRO A 32 -4.05 0.90 1.67
N PRO A 33 -2.88 0.27 1.47
CA PRO A 33 -2.34 -0.67 2.43
C PRO A 33 -1.91 0.03 3.71
N VAL A 34 -1.95 -0.71 4.82
CA VAL A 34 -1.62 -0.23 6.16
C VAL A 34 -0.50 -1.06 6.78
N ILE A 35 0.47 -0.40 7.42
CA ILE A 35 1.47 -1.08 8.24
C ILE A 35 0.80 -1.48 9.56
N THR A 36 0.78 -2.77 9.88
CA THR A 36 0.06 -3.29 11.05
C THR A 36 0.89 -3.22 12.33
N HIS A 37 2.22 -3.18 12.21
CA HIS A 37 3.13 -3.15 13.35
C HIS A 37 4.42 -2.39 13.05
N ILE A 38 4.79 -1.48 13.95
CA ILE A 38 6.05 -0.74 13.94
C ILE A 38 6.68 -0.85 15.33
N PRO A 39 7.58 -1.82 15.57
CA PRO A 39 8.26 -1.96 16.83
C PRO A 39 9.42 -0.96 16.92
N ASP A 40 9.76 -0.59 18.16
CA ASP A 40 11.04 0.05 18.43
C ASP A 40 12.16 -0.95 18.15
N ALA A 41 13.12 -0.55 17.31
CA ALA A 41 14.27 -1.37 16.98
C ALA A 41 15.54 -0.72 17.54
N THR A 42 16.34 -1.52 18.25
CA THR A 42 17.71 -1.15 18.62
C THR A 42 18.65 -1.89 17.69
N VAL A 43 19.59 -1.15 17.08
CA VAL A 43 20.57 -1.72 16.14
C VAL A 43 21.98 -1.55 16.68
N THR A 44 22.81 -2.57 16.48
CA THR A 44 24.24 -2.52 16.82
C THR A 44 25.06 -2.16 15.59
N VAL A 45 26.03 -1.26 15.74
CA VAL A 45 26.95 -0.91 14.65
C VAL A 45 27.73 -2.14 14.21
N GLY A 46 27.77 -2.38 12.89
CA GLY A 46 28.51 -3.48 12.28
C GLY A 46 27.80 -4.84 12.31
N GLU A 47 26.65 -4.95 12.98
CA GLU A 47 25.83 -6.16 12.97
C GLU A 47 24.70 -6.02 11.96
N THR A 48 24.44 -7.08 11.19
CA THR A 48 23.32 -7.09 10.26
C THR A 48 22.01 -7.16 11.02
N PHE A 49 21.19 -6.13 10.82
CA PHE A 49 19.82 -6.06 11.27
C PHE A 49 18.88 -6.48 10.13
N THR A 50 17.92 -7.34 10.45
CA THR A 50 16.85 -7.72 9.54
C THR A 50 15.49 -7.50 10.19
N TYR A 51 14.53 -7.03 9.40
CA TYR A 51 13.18 -6.77 9.89
C TYR A 51 12.12 -7.04 8.81
N PRO A 52 11.17 -7.96 9.04
CA PRO A 52 10.04 -8.13 8.14
C PRO A 52 9.01 -7.02 8.38
N VAL A 53 8.69 -6.23 7.35
CA VAL A 53 7.60 -5.25 7.42
C VAL A 53 6.27 -6.01 7.41
N GLU A 54 5.47 -5.80 8.45
CA GLU A 54 4.10 -6.32 8.53
C GLU A 54 3.13 -5.27 8.00
N ALA A 55 2.49 -5.57 6.87
CA ALA A 55 1.49 -4.72 6.25
C ALA A 55 0.32 -5.56 5.72
N ALA A 56 -0.85 -4.93 5.63
CA ALA A 56 -2.08 -5.54 5.11
C ALA A 56 -2.77 -4.57 4.16
N ASP A 57 -3.30 -5.11 3.06
CA ASP A 57 -4.19 -4.37 2.16
C ASP A 57 -5.65 -4.73 2.51
N PRO A 58 -6.54 -3.75 2.80
CA PRO A 58 -7.94 -4.02 3.11
C PRO A 58 -8.73 -4.67 1.98
N ASP A 59 -8.29 -4.50 0.73
CA ASP A 59 -8.90 -5.07 -0.46
C ASP A 59 -8.20 -6.38 -0.91
N GLU A 60 -7.25 -6.86 -0.09
CA GLU A 60 -6.42 -8.06 -0.35
C GLU A 60 -5.54 -7.96 -1.60
N ASP A 61 -5.23 -6.74 -2.04
CA ASP A 61 -4.30 -6.51 -3.16
C ASP A 61 -2.86 -6.92 -2.82
N ALA A 62 -2.11 -7.29 -3.86
CA ALA A 62 -0.70 -7.64 -3.73
C ALA A 62 0.15 -6.41 -3.35
N LEU A 63 0.94 -6.56 -2.29
CA LEU A 63 1.80 -5.49 -1.77
C LEU A 63 3.14 -5.42 -2.51
N ILE A 64 3.60 -4.20 -2.77
CA ILE A 64 4.96 -3.91 -3.27
C ILE A 64 5.64 -2.97 -2.29
N TYR A 65 6.84 -3.34 -1.85
CA TYR A 65 7.59 -2.63 -0.81
C TYR A 65 8.71 -1.78 -1.41
N SER A 66 8.90 -0.58 -0.86
CA SER A 66 10.03 0.29 -1.20
C SER A 66 10.40 1.19 -0.02
N LEU A 67 11.66 1.62 0.04
CA LEU A 67 12.13 2.59 1.03
C LEU A 67 12.11 3.98 0.40
N THR A 68 11.19 4.84 0.84
CA THR A 68 11.14 6.25 0.42
C THR A 68 12.18 7.10 1.14
N THR A 69 12.40 6.82 2.42
CA THR A 69 13.42 7.45 3.27
C THR A 69 14.12 6.40 4.10
N ASN A 70 15.44 6.47 4.18
CA ASN A 70 16.26 5.56 4.97
C ASN A 70 17.53 6.26 5.47
N PRO A 71 18.17 5.78 6.54
CA PRO A 71 19.39 6.35 7.10
C PRO A 71 20.66 6.02 6.30
N SER A 72 20.56 5.17 5.28
CA SER A 72 21.71 4.70 4.49
C SER A 72 21.32 4.14 3.14
N THR A 73 22.12 4.42 2.11
CA THR A 73 22.05 3.75 0.80
C THR A 73 22.25 2.24 0.88
N ASP A 74 22.88 1.76 1.96
CA ASP A 74 23.16 0.34 2.18
C ASP A 74 22.01 -0.38 2.90
N MET A 75 20.94 0.34 3.25
CA MET A 75 19.69 -0.25 3.73
C MET A 75 18.84 -0.67 2.52
N THR A 76 18.43 -1.93 2.50
CA THR A 76 17.65 -2.51 1.41
C THR A 76 16.33 -3.06 1.92
N ILE A 77 15.33 -3.12 1.05
CA ILE A 77 14.08 -3.85 1.29
C ILE A 77 13.81 -4.75 0.09
N ASN A 78 13.39 -5.99 0.37
CA ASN A 78 12.86 -6.85 -0.68
C ASN A 78 11.44 -6.37 -1.05
N ASP A 79 11.22 -6.12 -2.34
CA ASP A 79 9.99 -5.54 -2.87
C ASP A 79 8.76 -6.44 -2.78
N THR A 80 8.95 -7.75 -2.63
CA THR A 80 7.87 -8.74 -2.56
C THR A 80 7.66 -9.28 -1.15
N THR A 81 8.73 -9.45 -0.37
CA THR A 81 8.65 -9.99 0.99
C THR A 81 8.62 -8.93 2.08
N GLY A 82 8.92 -7.67 1.75
CA GLY A 82 9.02 -6.59 2.73
C GLY A 82 10.17 -6.75 3.72
N LEU A 83 11.12 -7.68 3.49
CA LEU A 83 12.25 -7.89 4.38
C LEU A 83 13.29 -6.78 4.22
N ILE A 84 13.44 -5.99 5.28
CA ILE A 84 14.52 -5.02 5.43
C ILE A 84 15.80 -5.75 5.82
N SER A 85 16.92 -5.36 5.21
CA SER A 85 18.27 -5.77 5.58
C SER A 85 19.20 -4.57 5.60
N TRP A 86 19.94 -4.41 6.70
CA TRP A 86 20.83 -3.29 6.90
C TRP A 86 21.95 -3.60 7.89
N THR A 87 23.17 -3.19 7.57
CA THR A 87 24.30 -3.21 8.51
C THR A 87 24.67 -1.77 8.87
N PRO A 88 24.31 -1.26 10.06
CA PRO A 88 24.55 0.12 10.44
C PRO A 88 26.04 0.43 10.56
N THR A 89 26.46 1.60 10.05
CA THR A 89 27.75 2.18 10.41
C THR A 89 27.57 3.31 11.43
N ALA A 90 28.65 3.64 12.15
CA ALA A 90 28.63 4.79 13.07
C ALA A 90 28.24 6.12 12.37
N ARG A 91 28.53 6.26 11.06
CA ARG A 91 28.12 7.41 10.26
C ARG A 91 26.59 7.48 10.09
N ASN A 92 25.92 6.34 9.91
CA ASN A 92 24.47 6.31 9.72
C ASN A 92 23.72 6.73 10.99
N LEU A 93 24.18 6.26 12.15
CA LEU A 93 23.61 6.66 13.45
C LEU A 93 23.77 8.16 13.71
N TYR A 94 24.91 8.73 13.30
CA TYR A 94 25.15 10.16 13.41
C TYR A 94 24.24 11.00 12.50
N LEU A 95 24.00 10.56 11.26
CA LEU A 95 23.10 11.23 10.32
C LEU A 95 21.63 11.18 10.80
N TYR A 96 21.19 10.03 11.32
CA TYR A 96 19.84 9.89 11.89
C TYR A 96 19.62 10.82 13.09
N CYS A 97 20.61 10.96 13.98
CA CYS A 97 20.51 11.90 15.09
C CYS A 97 20.45 13.38 14.65
N ARG A 98 21.01 13.75 13.48
CA ARG A 98 20.88 15.12 12.96
C ARG A 98 19.49 15.41 12.39
N SER A 99 18.78 14.41 11.86
CA SER A 99 17.39 14.59 11.39
C SER A 99 16.38 14.75 12.53
N CYS A 100 16.70 14.37 13.77
CA CYS A 100 15.83 14.56 14.94
C CYS A 100 15.81 16.00 15.49
N ARG A 101 16.62 16.92 14.94
CA ARG A 101 16.64 18.33 15.33
C ARG A 101 15.96 19.19 14.25
N SER A 102 14.65 19.01 14.11
CA SER A 102 13.74 19.90 13.37
C SER A 102 12.57 20.25 14.27
#